data_AF-A0A431ICK8-F1
#
_entry.id   AF-A0A431ICK8-F1
#
_cell.length_a   1.000
_cell.length_b   1.000
_cell.length_c   1.000
_cell.angle_alpha   90.00
_cell.angle_beta   90.00
_cell.angle_gamma   90.00
#
_symmetry.space_group_name_H-M   'P 1'
#
loop_
_entity.id
_entity.type
_entity.pdbx_description
1 polymer ?
#
loop_
_entity_poly.entity_id
_entity_poly.type
_entity_poly.pdbx_seq_one_letter_code
_entity_poly.pdbx_strand_id
1 'polypeptide(L)'
;MSEYVTVYQFFGSMIGLSIATLLYMLGGRKDKIIRRLGSATILAITNNVICLLRGAWSPWFLLMIPALFGGFSMGYGGDNTWTKFFRRLLYAVGVIGCGLIFCLVYGGKAWLLFVPHVGIGLWSIWLGIKNPIEAPAEEGLICSILNLILISYPYVHNIS
;
A
#
# COMPACT_ATOMS: atom_id res chain seq x y z
N MET A 1 24.93 7.42 -4.01
CA MET A 1 23.80 8.06 -4.75
C MET A 1 23.65 9.49 -4.24
N SER A 2 23.46 10.48 -5.11
CA SER A 2 23.33 11.87 -4.67
C SER A 2 22.02 12.10 -3.92
N GLU A 3 22.02 13.09 -3.02
CA GLU A 3 20.84 13.48 -2.25
C GLU A 3 19.67 13.86 -3.17
N TYR A 4 19.94 14.66 -4.20
CA TYR A 4 18.96 15.05 -5.21
C TYR A 4 18.27 13.86 -5.88
N VAL A 5 19.01 12.79 -6.22
CA VAL A 5 18.41 11.59 -6.82
C VAL A 5 17.46 10.90 -5.83
N THR A 6 17.81 10.85 -4.55
CA THR A 6 16.92 10.28 -3.53
C THR A 6 15.65 11.11 -3.36
N VAL A 7 15.75 12.43 -3.39
CA VAL A 7 14.59 13.35 -3.34
C VAL A 7 13.67 13.14 -4.55
N TYR A 8 14.22 13.07 -5.78
CA TYR A 8 13.42 12.83 -6.98
C TYR A 8 12.74 11.46 -6.97
N GLN A 9 13.45 10.41 -6.51
CA GLN A 9 12.86 9.09 -6.34
C GLN A 9 11.71 9.14 -5.33
N PHE A 10 11.90 9.78 -4.18
CA PHE A 10 10.85 9.91 -3.16
C PHE A 10 9.62 10.65 -3.69
N PHE A 11 9.83 11.76 -4.41
CA PHE A 11 8.74 12.48 -5.05
C PHE A 11 8.01 11.62 -6.09
N GLY A 12 8.75 10.83 -6.89
CA GLY A 12 8.17 9.85 -7.82
C GLY A 12 7.31 8.80 -7.12
N SER A 13 7.76 8.27 -5.97
CA SER A 13 6.98 7.36 -5.14
C SER A 13 5.68 8.00 -4.65
N MET A 14 5.73 9.26 -4.22
CA MET A 14 4.56 10.02 -3.78
C MET A 14 3.57 10.28 -4.91
N ILE A 15 4.04 10.54 -6.14
CA ILE A 15 3.17 10.64 -7.33
C ILE A 15 2.47 9.31 -7.57
N GLY A 16 3.21 8.19 -7.54
CA GLY A 16 2.65 6.85 -7.70
C GLY A 16 1.57 6.54 -6.66
N LEU A 17 1.85 6.83 -5.38
CA LEU A 17 0.87 6.72 -4.30
C LEU A 17 -0.37 7.58 -4.53
N SER A 18 -0.19 8.83 -4.97
CA SER A 18 -1.29 9.76 -5.22
C SER A 18 -2.20 9.25 -6.34
N ILE A 19 -1.62 8.77 -7.45
CA ILE A 19 -2.36 8.19 -8.57
C ILE A 19 -3.12 6.94 -8.11
N ALA A 20 -2.45 6.04 -7.38
CA ALA A 20 -3.09 4.84 -6.87
C ALA A 20 -4.26 5.17 -5.91
N THR A 21 -4.08 6.16 -5.05
CA THR A 21 -5.12 6.62 -4.12
C THR A 21 -6.31 7.19 -4.89
N LEU A 22 -6.08 8.07 -5.87
CA LEU A 22 -7.14 8.64 -6.70
C LEU A 22 -7.94 7.54 -7.42
N LEU A 23 -7.26 6.56 -8.02
CA LEU A 23 -7.91 5.42 -8.66
C LEU A 23 -8.77 4.61 -7.67
N TYR A 24 -8.29 4.45 -6.45
CA TYR A 24 -9.03 3.76 -5.39
C TYR A 24 -10.29 4.53 -4.96
N MET A 25 -10.16 5.84 -4.68
CA MET A 25 -11.23 6.73 -4.24
C MET A 25 -12.40 6.86 -5.23
N LEU A 26 -12.11 6.81 -6.53
CA LEU A 26 -13.13 6.87 -7.58
C LEU A 26 -14.08 5.64 -7.58
N GLY A 27 -13.90 4.71 -6.63
CA GLY A 27 -14.62 3.46 -6.37
C GLY A 27 -16.16 3.51 -6.38
N GLY A 28 -16.78 4.63 -6.06
CA GLY A 28 -18.21 4.69 -5.76
C GLY A 28 -19.19 4.48 -6.93
N ARG A 29 -18.79 4.66 -8.21
CA ARG A 29 -19.78 5.03 -9.26
C ARG A 29 -19.96 4.08 -10.47
N LYS A 30 -18.97 3.24 -10.87
CA LYS A 30 -19.07 2.17 -11.93
C LYS A 30 -17.81 1.30 -11.94
N ASP A 31 -17.76 0.05 -12.40
CA ASP A 31 -16.51 -0.74 -12.64
C ASP A 31 -15.47 -0.79 -11.49
N LYS A 32 -15.92 -1.21 -10.30
CA LYS A 32 -15.11 -1.25 -9.06
C LYS A 32 -13.81 -2.06 -9.18
N ILE A 33 -13.85 -3.19 -9.89
CA ILE A 33 -12.74 -4.14 -9.96
C ILE A 33 -11.57 -3.56 -10.76
N ILE A 34 -11.84 -3.00 -11.94
CA ILE A 34 -10.81 -2.49 -12.86
C ILE A 34 -9.97 -1.40 -12.18
N ARG A 35 -10.60 -0.48 -11.45
CA ARG A 35 -9.88 0.58 -10.74
C ARG A 35 -9.08 0.10 -9.53
N ARG A 36 -9.58 -0.90 -8.80
CA ARG A 36 -8.84 -1.52 -7.68
C ARG A 36 -7.60 -2.24 -8.17
N LEU A 37 -7.73 -2.97 -9.27
CA LEU A 37 -6.60 -3.60 -9.95
C LEU A 37 -5.65 -2.54 -10.52
N GLY A 38 -6.17 -1.45 -11.08
CA GLY A 38 -5.37 -0.30 -11.53
C GLY A 38 -4.56 0.31 -10.39
N SER A 39 -5.19 0.61 -9.26
CA SER A 39 -4.52 1.14 -8.06
C SER A 39 -3.43 0.19 -7.53
N ALA A 40 -3.75 -1.10 -7.40
CA ALA A 40 -2.80 -2.13 -7.00
C ALA A 40 -1.63 -2.27 -7.99
N THR A 41 -1.90 -2.18 -9.29
CA THR A 41 -0.89 -2.22 -10.36
C THR A 41 0.05 -1.03 -10.27
N ILE A 42 -0.48 0.19 -10.11
CA ILE A 42 0.33 1.40 -9.96
C ILE A 42 1.23 1.27 -8.73
N LEU A 43 0.71 0.87 -7.57
CA LEU A 43 1.52 0.69 -6.36
C LEU A 43 2.60 -0.39 -6.52
N ALA A 44 2.27 -1.52 -7.14
CA ALA A 44 3.23 -2.60 -7.37
C ALA A 44 4.37 -2.13 -8.29
N ILE A 45 4.02 -1.45 -9.40
CA ILE A 45 4.99 -0.90 -10.36
C ILE A 45 5.85 0.16 -9.68
N THR A 46 5.24 1.12 -8.97
CA THR A 46 5.97 2.17 -8.25
C THR A 46 7.01 1.58 -7.31
N ASN A 47 6.63 0.63 -6.45
CA ASN A 47 7.59 0.01 -5.53
C ASN A 47 8.69 -0.76 -6.28
N ASN A 48 8.35 -1.56 -7.28
CA ASN A 48 9.35 -2.32 -8.04
C ASN A 48 10.33 -1.41 -8.80
N VAL A 49 9.84 -0.38 -9.48
CA VAL A 49 10.65 0.60 -10.20
C VAL A 49 11.57 1.35 -9.25
N ILE A 50 11.06 1.79 -8.10
CA ILE A 50 11.88 2.53 -7.12
C ILE A 50 12.94 1.63 -6.51
N CYS A 51 12.62 0.37 -6.19
CA CYS A 51 13.64 -0.60 -5.77
C CYS A 51 14.71 -0.80 -6.85
N LEU A 52 14.32 -0.87 -8.12
CA LEU A 52 15.24 -1.04 -9.25
C LEU A 52 16.15 0.17 -9.41
N LEU A 53 15.59 1.39 -9.39
CA LEU A 53 16.34 2.64 -9.49
C LEU A 53 17.32 2.85 -8.32
N ARG A 54 17.06 2.22 -7.17
CA ARG A 54 17.92 2.26 -5.99
C ARG A 54 18.95 1.13 -5.94
N GLY A 55 18.94 0.22 -6.92
CA GLY A 55 19.81 -0.96 -6.93
C GLY A 55 19.49 -1.97 -5.83
N ALA A 56 18.29 -1.89 -5.25
CA ALA A 56 17.85 -2.73 -4.13
C ALA A 56 16.81 -3.79 -4.56
N TRP A 57 16.56 -3.93 -5.87
CA TRP A 57 15.50 -4.79 -6.37
C TRP A 57 15.80 -6.28 -6.16
N SER A 58 14.74 -7.02 -5.83
CA SER A 58 14.74 -8.48 -5.71
C SER A 58 13.55 -9.06 -6.45
N PRO A 59 13.68 -10.21 -7.14
CA PRO A 59 12.55 -10.89 -7.79
C PRO A 59 11.37 -11.17 -6.85
N TRP A 60 11.64 -11.36 -5.55
CA TRP A 60 10.61 -11.57 -4.53
C TRP A 60 9.62 -10.40 -4.42
N PHE A 61 10.00 -9.19 -4.86
CA PHE A 61 9.10 -8.03 -4.92
C PHE A 61 7.96 -8.16 -5.92
N LEU A 62 8.05 -9.11 -6.85
CA LEU A 62 6.93 -9.43 -7.73
C LEU A 62 5.76 -10.08 -6.98
N LEU A 63 6.01 -10.69 -5.81
CA LEU A 63 4.94 -11.21 -4.93
C LEU A 63 4.03 -10.10 -4.37
N MET A 64 4.45 -8.83 -4.45
CA MET A 64 3.57 -7.71 -4.10
C MET A 64 2.37 -7.61 -5.05
N ILE A 65 2.49 -8.05 -6.31
CA ILE A 65 1.40 -7.99 -7.28
C ILE A 65 0.19 -8.80 -6.80
N PRO A 66 0.29 -10.13 -6.58
CA PRO A 66 -0.85 -10.91 -6.09
C PRO A 66 -1.33 -10.47 -4.69
N ALA A 67 -0.42 -10.03 -3.81
CA ALA A 67 -0.79 -9.54 -2.47
C ALA A 67 -1.65 -8.26 -2.53
N LEU A 68 -1.22 -7.26 -3.31
CA LEU A 68 -1.99 -6.02 -3.51
C LEU A 68 -3.27 -6.29 -4.29
N PHE A 69 -3.25 -7.17 -5.29
CA PHE A 69 -4.45 -7.51 -6.06
C PHE A 69 -5.49 -8.16 -5.16
N GLY A 70 -5.09 -9.13 -4.32
CA GLY A 70 -5.98 -9.76 -3.34
C GLY A 70 -6.53 -8.76 -2.34
N GLY A 71 -5.66 -7.94 -1.74
CA GLY A 71 -6.05 -6.93 -0.76
C GLY A 71 -7.01 -5.88 -1.33
N PHE A 72 -6.67 -5.28 -2.48
CA PHE A 72 -7.48 -4.22 -3.08
C PHE A 72 -8.80 -4.74 -3.65
N SER A 73 -8.83 -5.93 -4.25
CA SER A 73 -10.05 -6.49 -4.85
C SER A 73 -11.08 -6.90 -3.79
N MET A 74 -10.66 -7.65 -2.76
CA MET A 74 -11.52 -8.19 -1.72
C MET A 74 -11.81 -7.19 -0.60
N GLY A 75 -10.97 -6.16 -0.48
CA GLY A 75 -10.82 -5.25 0.65
C GLY A 75 -12.01 -4.37 1.03
N TYR A 76 -13.09 -4.37 0.26
CA TYR A 76 -14.13 -3.36 0.41
C TYR A 76 -15.52 -3.81 -0.04
N GLY A 77 -16.52 -3.31 0.68
CA GLY A 77 -17.95 -3.63 0.56
C GLY A 77 -18.49 -4.10 1.90
N GLY A 78 -19.79 -4.37 1.99
CA GLY A 78 -20.38 -5.03 3.16
C GLY A 78 -21.37 -4.15 3.92
N ASP A 79 -22.54 -4.74 4.14
CA ASP A 79 -23.69 -4.03 4.74
C ASP A 79 -23.71 -4.17 6.26
N ASN A 80 -23.06 -5.21 6.79
CA ASN A 80 -22.96 -5.46 8.23
C ASN A 80 -21.52 -5.33 8.76
N THR A 81 -21.39 -5.11 10.06
CA THR A 81 -20.12 -4.89 10.77
C THR A 81 -19.10 -5.99 10.52
N TRP A 82 -19.55 -7.25 10.50
CA TRP A 82 -18.68 -8.42 10.33
C TRP A 82 -18.09 -8.52 8.92
N THR A 83 -18.91 -8.27 7.91
CA THR A 83 -18.47 -8.23 6.51
C THR A 83 -17.51 -7.07 6.29
N LYS A 84 -17.77 -5.90 6.90
CA LYS A 84 -16.85 -4.77 6.87
C LYS A 84 -15.51 -5.13 7.51
N PHE A 85 -15.53 -5.69 8.71
CA PHE A 85 -14.32 -6.12 9.42
C PHE A 85 -13.45 -7.03 8.55
N PHE A 86 -14.02 -8.12 8.03
CA PHE A 86 -13.26 -9.08 7.23
C PHE A 86 -12.72 -8.49 5.93
N ARG A 87 -13.50 -7.67 5.25
CA ARG A 87 -13.04 -6.99 4.03
C ARG A 87 -11.89 -6.04 4.35
N ARG A 88 -12.00 -5.24 5.41
CA ARG A 88 -10.88 -4.36 5.83
C ARG A 88 -9.66 -5.14 6.28
N LEU A 89 -9.85 -6.28 6.94
CA LEU A 89 -8.76 -7.18 7.31
C LEU A 89 -8.03 -7.70 6.06
N LEU A 90 -8.76 -8.15 5.03
CA LEU A 90 -8.15 -8.61 3.78
C LEU A 90 -7.35 -7.51 3.08
N TYR A 91 -7.87 -6.28 3.08
CA TYR A 91 -7.14 -5.12 2.57
C TYR A 91 -5.83 -4.89 3.34
N ALA A 92 -5.92 -4.79 4.67
CA ALA A 92 -4.77 -4.55 5.53
C ALA A 92 -3.72 -5.66 5.41
N VAL A 93 -4.14 -6.94 5.40
CA VAL A 93 -3.25 -8.09 5.23
C VAL A 93 -2.55 -8.05 3.87
N GLY A 94 -3.23 -7.66 2.80
CA GLY A 94 -2.60 -7.52 1.48
C GLY A 94 -1.46 -6.50 1.47
N VAL A 95 -1.71 -5.31 2.04
CA VAL A 95 -0.71 -4.22 2.06
C VAL A 95 0.41 -4.46 3.08
N ILE A 96 0.07 -4.91 4.30
CA ILE A 96 1.05 -5.29 5.32
C ILE A 96 1.89 -6.46 4.83
N GLY A 97 1.30 -7.42 4.13
CA GLY A 97 2.01 -8.56 3.52
C GLY A 97 3.10 -8.11 2.56
N CYS A 98 2.90 -7.03 1.81
CA CYS A 98 3.95 -6.40 1.01
C CYS A 98 5.08 -5.82 1.88
N GLY A 99 4.74 -5.19 3.00
CA GLY A 99 5.74 -4.78 4.00
C GLY A 99 6.52 -5.95 4.59
N LEU A 100 5.87 -7.09 4.82
CA LEU A 100 6.55 -8.30 5.28
C LEU A 100 7.53 -8.84 4.25
N ILE A 101 7.18 -8.83 2.95
CA ILE A 101 8.11 -9.19 1.87
C ILE A 101 9.36 -8.30 1.93
N PHE A 102 9.20 -6.98 2.09
CA PHE A 102 10.34 -6.08 2.28
C PHE A 102 11.19 -6.43 3.51
N CYS A 103 10.56 -6.77 4.64
CA CYS A 103 11.27 -7.14 5.85
C CYS A 103 12.08 -8.43 5.67
N LEU A 104 11.54 -9.41 4.96
CA LEU A 104 12.20 -10.69 4.69
C LEU A 104 13.37 -10.52 3.70
N VAL A 105 13.25 -9.61 2.73
CA VAL A 105 14.29 -9.37 1.71
C VAL A 105 15.39 -8.43 2.22
N TYR A 106 15.04 -7.33 2.88
CA TYR A 106 16.01 -6.32 3.33
C TYR A 106 16.55 -6.57 4.73
N GLY A 107 15.77 -7.20 5.62
CA GLY A 107 16.11 -7.31 7.03
C GLY A 107 16.33 -5.96 7.73
N GLY A 108 17.03 -5.99 8.86
CA GLY A 108 17.53 -4.80 9.55
C GLY A 108 16.47 -3.72 9.79
N LYS A 109 16.71 -2.52 9.24
CA LYS A 109 15.87 -1.33 9.45
C LYS A 109 14.47 -1.45 8.85
N ALA A 110 14.23 -2.38 7.92
CA ALA A 110 12.88 -2.61 7.37
C ALA A 110 11.88 -3.00 8.48
N TRP A 111 12.33 -3.75 9.49
CA TRP A 111 11.50 -4.12 10.64
C TRP A 111 11.03 -2.92 11.47
N LEU A 112 11.80 -1.82 11.49
CA LEU A 112 11.41 -0.59 12.17
C LEU A 112 10.22 0.09 11.49
N LEU A 113 10.08 -0.05 10.16
CA LEU A 113 8.90 0.42 9.43
C LEU A 113 7.72 -0.56 9.54
N PHE A 114 7.98 -1.84 9.79
CA PHE A 114 6.92 -2.85 9.88
C PHE A 114 6.00 -2.64 11.06
N VAL A 115 6.54 -2.28 12.22
CA VAL A 115 5.75 -2.01 13.43
C VAL A 115 4.70 -0.91 13.20
N PRO A 116 5.04 0.31 12.74
CA PRO A 116 4.04 1.32 12.43
C PRO A 116 3.15 0.90 11.24
N HIS A 117 3.63 0.11 10.28
CA HIS A 117 2.81 -0.40 9.17
C HIS A 117 1.64 -1.25 9.69
N VAL A 118 1.92 -2.18 10.59
CA VAL A 118 0.91 -3.03 11.24
C VAL A 118 -0.04 -2.17 12.08
N GLY A 119 0.49 -1.22 12.85
CA GLY A 119 -0.32 -0.31 13.67
C GLY A 119 -1.34 0.48 12.83
N ILE A 120 -0.92 1.04 11.70
CA ILE A 120 -1.81 1.75 10.78
C ILE A 120 -2.82 0.80 10.12
N GLY A 121 -2.42 -0.43 9.78
CA GLY A 121 -3.36 -1.41 9.23
C GLY A 121 -4.46 -1.79 10.24
N LEU A 122 -4.11 -2.01 11.50
CA LEU A 122 -5.10 -2.24 12.56
C LEU A 122 -6.03 -1.03 12.76
N TRP A 123 -5.46 0.18 12.76
CA TRP A 123 -6.24 1.42 12.83
C TRP A 123 -7.19 1.57 11.63
N SER A 124 -6.77 1.20 10.42
CA SER A 124 -7.60 1.26 9.21
C SER A 124 -8.82 0.32 9.28
N ILE A 125 -8.67 -0.83 9.94
CA ILE A 125 -9.78 -1.77 10.16
C ILE A 125 -10.80 -1.14 11.12
N TRP A 126 -10.32 -0.56 12.22
CA TRP A 126 -11.18 0.14 13.18
C TRP A 126 -11.93 1.31 12.52
N LEU A 127 -11.22 2.13 11.74
CA LEU A 127 -11.79 3.27 11.04
C LEU A 127 -12.87 2.80 10.04
N GLY A 128 -12.57 1.80 9.23
CA GLY A 128 -13.49 1.25 8.23
C GLY A 128 -14.75 0.58 8.82
N ILE A 129 -14.72 0.17 10.10
CA ILE A 129 -15.90 -0.30 10.82
C ILE A 129 -16.75 0.88 11.30
N LYS A 130 -16.13 1.88 11.92
CA LYS A 130 -16.83 3.06 12.45
C LYS A 130 -17.39 3.95 11.35
N ASN A 131 -16.68 4.04 10.22
CA ASN A 131 -16.99 4.85 9.04
C ASN A 131 -17.54 6.25 9.39
N PRO A 132 -16.75 7.09 10.09
CA PRO A 132 -17.22 8.40 10.56
C PRO A 132 -17.28 9.47 9.46
N ILE A 133 -16.83 9.16 8.24
CA ILE A 133 -16.67 10.12 7.14
C ILE A 133 -17.28 9.57 5.84
N GLU A 134 -17.40 10.41 4.82
CA GLU A 134 -17.91 9.98 3.52
C GLU A 134 -17.02 8.87 2.93
N ALA A 135 -17.65 7.83 2.38
CA ALA A 135 -16.95 6.63 1.92
C ALA A 135 -15.76 6.89 0.97
N PRO A 136 -15.84 7.80 -0.03
CA PRO A 136 -14.71 8.09 -0.90
C PRO A 136 -13.53 8.73 -0.15
N ALA A 137 -13.81 9.60 0.82
CA ALA A 137 -12.79 10.24 1.64
C ALA A 137 -12.11 9.22 2.58
N GLU A 138 -12.90 8.32 3.17
CA GLU A 138 -12.37 7.22 3.99
C GLU A 138 -11.43 6.31 3.19
N GLU A 139 -11.88 5.88 2.01
CA GLU A 139 -11.10 5.02 1.11
C GLU A 139 -9.79 5.68 0.71
N GLY A 140 -9.83 6.97 0.39
CA GLY A 140 -8.64 7.76 0.09
C GLY A 140 -7.68 7.84 1.26
N LEU A 141 -8.20 8.17 2.45
CA LEU A 141 -7.40 8.32 3.65
C LEU A 141 -6.69 7.00 4.03
N ILE A 142 -7.45 5.90 4.09
CA ILE A 142 -6.91 4.58 4.40
C ILE A 142 -5.87 4.16 3.37
N CYS A 143 -6.18 4.31 2.07
CA CYS A 143 -5.27 3.93 1.01
C CYS A 143 -3.97 4.75 1.06
N SER A 144 -4.08 6.07 1.28
CA SER A 144 -2.94 6.97 1.36
C SER A 144 -2.01 6.61 2.51
N ILE A 145 -2.55 6.54 3.74
CA ILE A 145 -1.74 6.39 4.94
C ILE A 145 -1.10 5.00 5.00
N LEU A 146 -1.85 3.95 4.66
CA LEU A 146 -1.31 2.59 4.70
C LEU A 146 -0.21 2.39 3.65
N ASN A 147 -0.42 2.88 2.43
CA ASN A 147 0.55 2.71 1.35
C ASN A 147 1.70 3.74 1.42
N LEU A 148 1.58 4.83 2.19
CA LEU A 148 2.69 5.73 2.48
C LEU A 148 3.84 4.99 3.18
N ILE A 149 3.53 4.13 4.15
CA ILE A 149 4.56 3.30 4.78
C ILE A 149 5.10 2.28 3.79
N LEU A 150 4.25 1.67 2.96
CA LEU A 150 4.69 0.73 1.93
C LEU A 150 5.72 1.35 0.97
N ILE A 151 5.46 2.54 0.44
CA ILE A 151 6.42 3.21 -0.47
C ILE A 151 7.67 3.72 0.23
N SER A 152 7.73 3.68 1.57
CA SER A 152 8.91 4.10 2.34
C SER A 152 9.96 2.99 2.48
N TYR A 153 9.59 1.72 2.30
CA TYR A 153 10.52 0.59 2.44
C TYR A 153 11.75 0.64 1.52
N PRO A 154 11.65 1.04 0.23
CA PRO A 154 12.82 1.16 -0.64
C PRO A 154 13.91 2.11 -0.11
N TYR A 155 13.56 3.05 0.78
CA TYR A 155 14.46 4.07 1.32
C TYR A 155 15.18 3.65 2.60
N VAL A 156 14.74 2.57 3.26
CA VAL A 156 15.40 2.03 4.47
C VAL A 156 16.36 0.87 4.18
N HIS A 157 16.51 0.50 2.91
CA HIS A 157 17.52 -0.45 2.48
C HIS A 157 18.93 0.10 2.77
N ASN A 158 19.75 -0.68 3.48
CA ASN A 158 21.14 -0.32 3.70
C ASN A 158 21.90 -0.49 2.38
N ILE A 159 22.24 0.62 1.74
CA ILE A 159 23.27 0.61 0.70
C ILE A 159 24.60 0.59 1.45
N SER A 160 25.15 -0.60 1.68
CA SER A 160 26.54 -0.77 2.13
C SER A 160 27.49 -0.49 0.97
#